data_AF-A0AA35UIQ8-F1
#
_entry.id   AF-A0AA35UIQ8-F1
#
_cell.length_a   1.000
_cell.length_b   1.000
_cell.length_c   1.000
_cell.angle_alpha   90.00
_cell.angle_beta   90.00
_cell.angle_gamma   90.00
#
_symmetry.space_group_name_H-M   'P 1'
#
loop_
_entity.id
_entity.type
_entity.pdbx_description
1 polymer ?
#
loop_
_entity_poly.entity_id
_entity_poly.type
_entity_poly.pdbx_seq_one_letter_code
_entity_poly.pdbx_strand_id
1 'polypeptide(L)'
;MGIEKMQVNNSVGDIGNAIQYYIDQHGYGIVKELVGHGLGKNLHEEPEIPNYGKSGTGKILKNGLVLAIEPMINMGTEKISLEDDGWTFVTQDGLVSAHFEHNIAIINGEPEILSTFDFIYDELGIDSNEEADFKKIFD
;
A
#
# COMPACT_ATOMS: atom_id res chain seq x y z
N MET A 1 -6.95 -2.52 -6.50
CA MET A 1 -7.67 -3.06 -5.32
C MET A 1 -7.52 -2.21 -4.06
N GLY A 2 -6.32 -2.13 -3.45
CA GLY A 2 -6.11 -1.29 -2.25
C GLY A 2 -6.31 0.20 -2.57
N ILE A 3 -5.67 0.67 -3.64
CA ILE A 3 -5.79 2.03 -4.18
C ILE A 3 -7.25 2.38 -4.51
N GLU A 4 -8.00 1.47 -5.11
CA GLU A 4 -9.43 1.67 -5.43
C GLU A 4 -10.29 1.97 -4.20
N LYS A 5 -9.87 1.54 -3.00
CA LYS A 5 -10.60 1.84 -1.75
C LYS A 5 -10.28 3.21 -1.18
N MET A 6 -9.30 3.92 -1.75
CA MET A 6 -8.92 5.26 -1.31
C MET A 6 -9.87 6.34 -1.87
N GLN A 7 -11.15 6.21 -1.52
CA GLN A 7 -12.24 7.12 -1.89
C GLN A 7 -12.80 7.81 -0.64
N VAL A 8 -13.42 8.98 -0.81
CA VAL A 8 -14.06 9.69 0.30
C VAL A 8 -15.14 8.83 0.98
N ASN A 9 -15.25 8.96 2.29
CA ASN A 9 -16.16 8.20 3.16
C ASN A 9 -15.85 6.72 3.35
N ASN A 10 -14.92 6.14 2.58
CA ASN A 10 -14.33 4.85 2.96
C ASN A 10 -13.48 5.04 4.22
N SER A 11 -13.14 3.93 4.85
CA SER A 11 -12.31 3.86 6.04
C SER A 11 -10.93 3.28 5.72
N VAL A 12 -9.93 3.57 6.55
CA VAL A 12 -8.58 2.95 6.44
C VAL A 12 -8.69 1.41 6.41
N GLY A 13 -9.60 0.83 7.21
CA GLY A 13 -9.81 -0.61 7.24
C GLY A 13 -10.37 -1.19 5.94
N ASP A 14 -10.99 -0.39 5.07
CA ASP A 14 -11.42 -0.84 3.74
C ASP A 14 -10.23 -1.08 2.81
N ILE A 15 -9.19 -0.24 2.89
CA ILE A 15 -7.93 -0.42 2.15
C ILE A 15 -7.26 -1.72 2.59
N GLY A 16 -7.02 -1.87 3.89
CA GLY A 16 -6.38 -3.06 4.45
C GLY A 16 -7.19 -4.33 4.21
N ASN A 17 -8.53 -4.26 4.29
CA ASN A 17 -9.37 -5.42 3.99
C ASN A 17 -9.28 -5.85 2.51
N ALA A 18 -9.23 -4.90 1.57
CA ALA A 18 -9.10 -5.22 0.15
C ALA A 18 -7.76 -5.89 -0.19
N ILE A 19 -6.67 -5.41 0.41
CA ILE A 19 -5.34 -6.01 0.25
C ILE A 19 -5.34 -7.42 0.87
N GLN A 20 -5.71 -7.53 2.15
CA GLN A 20 -5.74 -8.82 2.85
C GLN A 20 -6.61 -9.85 2.14
N TYR A 21 -7.81 -9.47 1.69
CA TYR A 21 -8.71 -10.39 1.00
C TYR A 21 -8.03 -11.03 -0.22
N TYR A 22 -7.32 -10.23 -1.02
CA TYR A 22 -6.60 -10.72 -2.19
C TYR A 22 -5.45 -11.65 -1.81
N ILE A 23 -4.64 -11.24 -0.83
CA ILE A 23 -3.46 -11.99 -0.39
C ILE A 23 -3.83 -13.34 0.24
N ASP A 24 -4.88 -13.36 1.07
CA ASP A 24 -5.40 -14.57 1.71
C ASP A 24 -5.85 -15.62 0.67
N GLN A 25 -6.35 -15.21 -0.51
CA GLN A 25 -6.71 -16.16 -1.58
C GLN A 25 -5.49 -16.85 -2.22
N HIS A 26 -4.29 -16.26 -2.10
CA HIS A 26 -3.07 -16.78 -2.71
C HIS A 26 -2.18 -17.53 -1.71
N GLY A 27 -2.51 -17.50 -0.41
CA GLY A 27 -1.79 -18.23 0.63
C GLY A 27 -0.45 -17.59 1.03
N TYR A 28 -0.27 -16.30 0.79
CA TYR A 28 0.92 -15.55 1.19
C TYR A 28 0.74 -14.87 2.56
N GLY A 29 1.85 -14.59 3.23
CA GLY A 29 1.88 -13.89 4.51
C GLY A 29 1.86 -12.37 4.33
N ILE A 30 1.02 -11.68 5.09
CA ILE A 30 0.97 -10.22 5.08
C ILE A 30 1.65 -9.64 6.32
N VAL A 31 2.74 -8.90 6.14
CA VAL A 31 3.48 -8.28 7.26
C VAL A 31 2.56 -7.33 8.01
N LYS A 32 2.55 -7.41 9.35
CA LYS A 32 1.62 -6.64 10.21
C LYS A 32 2.29 -5.53 11.00
N GLU A 33 3.59 -5.66 11.20
CA GLU A 33 4.42 -4.76 11.99
C GLU A 33 4.81 -3.50 11.22
N LEU A 34 4.75 -3.54 9.89
CA LEU A 34 5.06 -2.44 8.98
C LEU A 34 3.82 -2.08 8.17
N VAL A 35 3.54 -0.78 8.07
CA VAL A 35 2.29 -0.23 7.55
C VAL A 35 2.58 1.01 6.73
N GLY A 36 1.67 1.34 5.80
CA GLY A 36 1.70 2.63 5.14
C GLY A 36 1.37 3.77 6.07
N HIS A 37 1.40 4.99 5.54
CA HIS A 37 1.29 6.19 6.36
C HIS A 37 0.67 7.35 5.60
N GLY A 38 0.29 8.41 6.32
CA GLY A 38 -0.03 9.70 5.73
C GLY A 38 1.23 10.41 5.26
N LEU A 39 1.07 11.28 4.26
CA LEU A 39 2.13 12.10 3.70
C LEU A 39 1.73 13.57 3.69
N GLY A 40 2.71 14.44 3.85
CA GLY A 40 2.48 15.88 3.82
C GLY A 40 3.78 16.67 3.77
N LYS A 41 4.01 17.48 4.81
CA LYS A 41 5.27 18.23 4.93
C LYS A 41 6.39 17.35 5.49
N ASN A 42 6.03 16.29 6.21
CA ASN A 42 6.93 15.28 6.73
C ASN A 42 6.75 13.98 5.95
N LEU A 43 7.79 13.15 5.97
CA LEU A 43 7.79 11.86 5.28
C LEU A 43 6.72 10.92 5.86
N HIS A 44 6.66 10.80 7.19
CA HIS A 44 5.67 9.99 7.89
C HIS A 44 4.73 10.88 8.68
N GLU A 45 3.45 10.85 8.33
CA GLU A 45 2.36 11.51 9.04
C GLU A 45 1.22 10.52 9.31
N GLU A 46 0.27 10.90 10.16
CA GLU A 46 -0.95 10.12 10.38
C GLU A 46 -1.90 10.21 9.16
N PRO A 47 -2.75 9.19 8.93
CA PRO A 47 -2.87 7.94 9.67
C PRO A 47 -1.89 6.85 9.21
N GLU A 48 -1.60 5.92 10.12
CA GLU A 48 -1.11 4.60 9.74
C GLU A 48 -2.13 3.87 8.85
N ILE A 49 -1.63 3.18 7.82
CA ILE A 49 -2.40 2.44 6.82
C ILE A 49 -1.97 0.97 6.85
N PRO A 50 -2.59 0.14 7.71
CA PRO A 50 -2.30 -1.29 7.73
C PRO A 50 -2.72 -1.95 6.42
N ASN A 51 -1.88 -2.88 5.95
CA ASN A 51 -2.15 -3.68 4.75
C ASN A 51 -3.20 -4.78 5.00
N TYR A 52 -3.73 -4.87 6.23
CA TYR A 52 -4.75 -5.81 6.66
C TYR A 52 -5.85 -5.08 7.42
N GLY A 53 -7.04 -5.66 7.52
CA GLY A 53 -8.09 -5.00 8.28
C GLY A 53 -9.50 -5.51 8.04
N LYS A 54 -10.43 -4.84 8.73
CA LYS A 54 -11.86 -5.08 8.62
C LYS A 54 -12.50 -3.88 7.93
N SER A 55 -13.31 -4.16 6.91
CA SER A 55 -14.09 -3.14 6.20
C SER A 55 -14.94 -2.31 7.17
N GLY A 56 -14.99 -0.99 6.93
CA GLY A 56 -15.74 -0.01 7.72
C GLY A 56 -15.12 0.36 9.07
N THR A 57 -13.82 0.09 9.30
CA THR A 57 -13.13 0.38 10.56
C THR A 57 -11.94 1.33 10.39
N GLY A 58 -11.55 2.03 11.45
CA GLY A 58 -10.47 3.02 11.41
C GLY A 58 -10.93 4.41 10.97
N LYS A 59 -9.98 5.28 10.62
CA LYS A 59 -10.28 6.68 10.26
C LYS A 59 -11.00 6.75 8.92
N ILE A 60 -11.95 7.68 8.80
CA ILE A 60 -12.64 7.96 7.55
C ILE A 60 -11.77 8.81 6.63
N LEU A 61 -11.66 8.39 5.38
CA LEU A 61 -10.91 9.05 4.33
C LEU A 61 -11.62 10.32 3.85
N LYS A 62 -10.84 11.37 3.65
CA LYS A 62 -11.31 12.70 3.26
C LYS A 62 -10.56 13.20 2.05
N ASN A 63 -11.23 14.03 1.25
CA ASN A 63 -10.61 14.68 0.11
C ASN A 63 -9.40 15.52 0.55
N GLY A 64 -8.32 15.48 -0.23
CA GLY A 64 -7.03 16.14 0.03
C GLY A 64 -6.07 15.33 0.89
N LEU A 65 -6.47 14.16 1.39
CA LEU A 65 -5.56 13.24 2.09
C LEU A 65 -4.56 12.63 1.10
N VAL A 66 -3.30 12.51 1.50
CA VAL A 66 -2.25 11.82 0.75
C VAL A 66 -1.73 10.68 1.61
N LEU A 67 -1.65 9.48 1.04
CA LEU A 67 -1.26 8.25 1.73
C LEU A 67 -0.23 7.46 0.91
N ALA A 68 0.71 6.85 1.60
CA ALA A 68 1.50 5.73 1.10
C ALA A 68 0.69 4.45 1.32
N ILE A 69 0.45 3.71 0.24
CA ILE A 69 -0.08 2.34 0.32
C ILE A 69 1.05 1.41 -0.10
N GLU A 70 1.58 0.67 0.87
CA GLU A 70 2.84 -0.06 0.75
C GLU A 70 2.76 -1.51 1.28
N PRO A 71 2.08 -2.42 0.59
CA PRO A 71 2.00 -3.82 1.01
C PRO A 71 3.36 -4.53 0.96
N MET A 72 3.71 -5.15 2.10
CA MET A 72 4.84 -6.06 2.26
C MET A 72 4.33 -7.50 2.40
N ILE A 73 4.59 -8.32 1.39
CA ILE A 73 4.02 -9.65 1.24
C ILE A 73 5.13 -10.70 1.26
N ASN A 74 5.05 -11.61 2.22
CA ASN A 74 5.97 -12.73 2.39
C ASN A 74 5.45 -13.96 1.65
N MET A 75 6.34 -14.73 1.04
CA MET A 75 5.99 -15.99 0.38
C MET A 75 5.46 -17.04 1.37
N GLY A 76 5.97 -17.03 2.61
CA GLY A 76 5.57 -17.95 3.67
C GLY A 76 4.71 -17.28 4.74
N THR A 77 5.21 -17.27 5.97
CA THR A 77 4.51 -16.71 7.13
C THR A 77 4.48 -15.18 7.13
N GLU A 78 3.55 -14.58 7.88
CA GLU A 78 3.53 -13.12 8.06
C GLU A 78 4.67 -12.57 8.92
N LYS A 79 5.47 -13.45 9.52
CA LYS A 79 6.40 -13.09 10.59
C LYS A 79 7.70 -12.52 10.03
N ILE A 80 8.16 -11.45 10.67
CA ILE A 80 9.45 -10.82 10.41
C ILE A 80 10.31 -10.79 11.67
N SER A 81 11.60 -10.54 11.51
CA SER A 81 12.55 -10.26 12.58
C SER A 81 13.40 -9.05 12.20
N LEU A 82 13.77 -8.25 13.20
CA LEU A 82 14.67 -7.12 13.03
C LEU A 82 16.09 -7.60 13.31
N GLU A 83 16.99 -7.37 12.35
CA GLU A 83 18.41 -7.70 12.50
C GLU A 83 19.11 -6.76 13.49
N ASP A 84 20.32 -7.16 13.91
CA ASP A 84 21.12 -6.45 14.92
C ASP A 84 21.53 -5.02 14.48
N ASP A 85 21.39 -4.70 13.19
CA ASP A 85 21.63 -3.34 12.68
C ASP A 85 20.53 -2.33 13.07
N GLY A 86 19.40 -2.82 13.59
CA GLY A 86 18.26 -2.01 14.02
C GLY A 86 17.40 -1.45 12.89
N TRP A 87 17.59 -1.90 11.64
CA TRP A 87 16.87 -1.41 10.45
C TRP A 87 16.36 -2.52 9.54
N THR A 88 17.16 -3.56 9.33
CA THR A 88 16.86 -4.58 8.33
C THR A 88 15.82 -5.56 8.88
N PHE A 89 14.65 -5.60 8.25
CA PHE A 89 13.66 -6.64 8.50
C PHE A 89 13.88 -7.83 7.55
N VAL A 90 13.90 -9.03 8.12
CA VAL A 90 13.96 -10.29 7.39
C VAL A 90 12.73 -11.15 7.68
N THR A 91 12.36 -12.02 6.75
CA THR A 91 11.30 -13.00 6.98
C THR A 91 11.78 -14.04 7.99
N GLN A 92 10.92 -14.44 8.92
CA GLN A 92 11.31 -15.37 9.98
C GLN A 92 11.59 -16.80 9.47
N ASP A 93 10.99 -17.16 8.34
CA ASP A 93 11.18 -18.45 7.67
C ASP A 93 12.27 -18.44 6.58
N GLY A 94 12.90 -17.29 6.33
CA GLY A 94 13.96 -17.13 5.33
C GLY A 94 13.48 -17.19 3.87
N LEU A 95 12.17 -17.20 3.62
CA LEU A 95 11.62 -17.14 2.27
C LEU A 95 11.58 -15.71 1.74
N VAL A 96 11.39 -15.56 0.43
CA VAL A 96 11.36 -14.24 -0.22
C VAL A 96 10.18 -13.40 0.24
N SER A 97 10.36 -12.07 0.18
CA SER A 97 9.32 -11.06 0.40
C SER A 97 9.31 -10.09 -0.78
N ALA A 98 8.16 -9.50 -1.06
CA ALA A 98 7.98 -8.47 -2.07
C ALA A 98 7.29 -7.26 -1.45
N HIS A 99 7.70 -6.06 -1.88
CA HIS A 99 7.15 -4.79 -1.45
C HIS A 99 6.93 -3.91 -2.69
N PHE A 100 5.79 -3.23 -2.72
CA PHE A 100 5.51 -2.16 -3.68
C PHE A 100 4.85 -1.01 -2.93
N GLU A 101 5.07 0.22 -3.38
CA GLU A 101 4.51 1.42 -2.78
C GLU A 101 4.04 2.40 -3.86
N HIS A 102 2.88 3.00 -3.64
CA HIS A 102 2.49 4.23 -4.30
C HIS A 102 2.06 5.29 -3.30
N ASN A 103 2.45 6.53 -3.61
CA ASN A 103 1.91 7.74 -3.01
C ASN A 103 0.65 8.15 -3.78
N ILE A 104 -0.47 8.28 -3.08
CA ILE A 104 -1.78 8.53 -3.69
C ILE A 104 -2.46 9.68 -2.95
N ALA A 105 -3.08 10.60 -3.69
CA ALA A 105 -3.95 11.64 -3.15
C ALA A 105 -5.42 11.32 -3.39
N ILE A 106 -6.30 11.77 -2.50
CA ILE A 106 -7.74 11.80 -2.78
C ILE A 106 -8.09 13.16 -3.38
N ILE A 107 -8.44 13.20 -4.67
CA ILE A 107 -8.81 14.42 -5.38
C ILE A 107 -10.20 14.26 -5.99
N ASN A 108 -11.07 15.23 -5.72
CA ASN A 108 -12.48 15.21 -6.12
C ASN A 108 -13.24 13.94 -5.70
N GLY A 109 -12.82 13.33 -4.58
CA GLY A 109 -13.44 12.12 -4.05
C GLY A 109 -12.79 10.80 -4.48
N GLU A 110 -11.89 10.83 -5.45
CA GLU A 110 -11.29 9.65 -6.09
C GLU A 110 -9.77 9.58 -5.86
N PRO A 111 -9.17 8.38 -5.93
CA PRO A 111 -7.72 8.22 -5.87
C PRO A 111 -7.02 8.76 -7.13
N GLU A 112 -5.94 9.50 -6.90
CA GLU A 112 -5.00 9.99 -7.91
C GLU A 112 -3.57 9.63 -7.48
N ILE A 113 -2.88 8.81 -8.27
CA ILE A 113 -1.49 8.41 -8.03
C ILE A 113 -0.56 9.60 -8.29
N LEU A 114 0.42 9.78 -7.40
CA LEU A 114 1.44 10.85 -7.45
C LEU A 114 2.86 10.33 -7.76
N SER A 115 3.00 9.03 -7.99
CA SER A 115 4.27 8.32 -8.21
C SER A 115 4.12 7.40 -9.42
N THR A 116 5.19 6.77 -9.91
CA THR A 116 5.06 5.91 -11.08
C THR A 116 6.16 4.87 -11.20
N PHE A 117 5.77 3.71 -11.76
CA PHE A 117 6.65 2.65 -12.21
C PHE A 117 6.94 2.69 -13.71
N ASP A 118 6.40 3.65 -14.48
CA ASP A 118 6.59 3.75 -15.93
C ASP A 118 8.07 3.62 -16.34
N PHE A 119 8.97 4.33 -15.65
CA PHE A 119 10.42 4.25 -15.92
C PHE A 119 11.01 2.86 -15.70
N ILE A 120 10.47 2.10 -14.73
CA ILE A 120 10.89 0.73 -14.44
C ILE A 120 10.37 -0.19 -15.54
N TYR A 121 9.11 -0.03 -15.94
CA TYR A 121 8.50 -0.84 -16.99
C TYR A 121 9.15 -0.61 -18.35
N ASP A 122 9.45 0.64 -18.71
CA ASP A 122 10.18 1.00 -19.93
C ASP A 122 11.54 0.29 -20.00
N GLU A 123 12.31 0.31 -18.91
CA GLU A 123 13.63 -0.33 -18.86
C GLU A 123 13.53 -1.87 -18.92
N LEU A 124 12.47 -2.44 -18.34
CA LEU A 124 12.23 -3.88 -18.36
C LEU A 124 11.52 -4.36 -19.65
N GLY A 125 11.08 -3.44 -20.51
CA GLY A 125 10.29 -3.75 -21.70
C GLY A 125 8.93 -4.37 -21.37
N ILE A 126 8.34 -3.97 -20.24
CA ILE A 126 7.02 -4.42 -19.78
C ILE A 126 5.97 -3.42 -20.27
N ASP A 127 4.95 -3.91 -20.97
CA ASP A 127 3.75 -3.12 -21.29
C ASP A 127 2.73 -3.30 -20.17
N SER A 128 2.48 -2.23 -19.40
CA SER A 128 1.54 -2.22 -18.27
C SER A 128 0.64 -1.00 -18.32
N ASN A 129 -0.63 -1.20 -17.93
CA ASN A 129 -1.64 -0.15 -17.84
C ASN A 129 -2.22 -0.01 -16.41
N GLU A 130 -1.56 -0.58 -15.41
CA GLU A 130 -2.10 -0.67 -14.05
C GLU A 130 -2.30 0.70 -13.36
N GLU A 131 -1.50 1.71 -13.73
CA GLU A 131 -1.58 3.06 -13.17
C GLU A 131 -2.61 3.94 -13.89
N ALA A 132 -3.02 3.57 -15.11
CA ALA A 132 -3.82 4.43 -15.99
C ALA A 132 -5.18 4.82 -15.39
N ASP A 133 -5.79 3.92 -14.62
CA ASP A 133 -7.07 4.18 -13.94
C ASP A 133 -6.95 5.16 -12.77
N PHE A 134 -5.73 5.51 -12.36
CA PHE A 134 -5.45 6.38 -11.21
C PHE A 134 -4.60 7.61 -11.56
N LYS A 135 -4.30 7.85 -12.84
CA LYS A 135 -3.63 9.07 -13.30
C LYS A 135 -4.58 9.87 -14.20
N LYS A 136 -5.52 10.59 -13.59
CA LYS A 136 -6.62 11.27 -14.30
C LYS A 136 -6.48 12.78 -14.36
N ILE A 137 -5.62 13.35 -13.53
CA ILE A 137 -5.61 14.80 -13.27
C ILE A 137 -4.28 15.43 -13.69
N PHE A 138 -3.15 14.77 -13.40
CA PHE A 138 -1.83 15.37 -13.57
C PHE A 138 -1.04 14.89 -14.80
N ASP A 139 -1.54 13.87 -15.50
CA ASP A 139 -0.93 13.28 -16.71
C ASP A 139 -1.26 14.03 -18.01
#